data_AF-A0AAW0LT49-F1
#
_entry.id   AF-A0AAW0LT49-F1
#
_cell.length_a   1.000
_cell.length_b   1.000
_cell.length_c   1.000
_cell.angle_alpha   90.00
_cell.angle_beta   90.00
_cell.angle_gamma   90.00
#
_symmetry.space_group_name_H-M   'P 1'
#
loop_
_entity.id
_entity.type
_entity.pdbx_description
1 polymer ?
#
loop_
_entity_poly.entity_id
_entity_poly.type
_entity_poly.pdbx_seq_one_letter_code
_entity_poly.pdbx_strand_id
1 'polypeptide(L)'
;MKALGEIAEQLGKKDLNTNVEQCINDPSWLTPKLKGKPPYNNSLFCNCSYPNSVCHVVALILKGQDLGGVLPQSLVKLPYLTYIDLTRNFLSGNIPHEWASTKLEFFRISSNNFTGRMPDFFGSWKQFEKLEIQASGFEGPIPSNISILSNLIELRISDVVGGGSKFPNLSSMKGMERLFLKHQKVLLFEFMRGAWDGSFVCGVDSKGSPTRSTTGETLRDKTE
;
A
#
# COMPACT_ATOMS: atom_id res chain seq x y z
N MET A 1 -7.11 11.79 -20.20
CA MET A 1 -8.47 12.00 -19.65
C MET A 1 -9.36 10.76 -19.65
N LYS A 2 -9.59 10.06 -20.79
CA LYS A 2 -10.50 8.89 -20.83
C LYS A 2 -10.17 7.81 -19.78
N ALA A 3 -8.90 7.41 -19.66
CA ALA A 3 -8.48 6.43 -18.66
C ALA A 3 -8.76 6.89 -17.22
N LEU A 4 -8.58 8.18 -16.91
CA LEU A 4 -8.83 8.73 -15.58
C LEU A 4 -10.32 8.79 -15.23
N GLY A 5 -11.19 9.03 -16.22
CA GLY A 5 -12.64 8.93 -16.05
C GLY A 5 -13.07 7.52 -15.66
N GLU A 6 -12.59 6.51 -16.41
CA GLU A 6 -12.88 5.10 -16.13
C GLU A 6 -12.33 4.65 -14.76
N ILE A 7 -11.12 5.11 -14.40
CA ILE A 7 -10.50 4.84 -13.08
C ILE A 7 -11.32 5.48 -11.96
N ALA A 8 -11.74 6.74 -12.12
CA ALA A 8 -12.55 7.43 -11.13
C ALA A 8 -13.90 6.74 -10.91
N GLU A 9 -14.58 6.36 -11.98
CA GLU A 9 -15.85 5.64 -11.92
C GLU A 9 -15.73 4.33 -11.12
N GLN A 10 -14.72 3.51 -11.44
CA GLN A 10 -14.48 2.23 -10.76
C GLN A 10 -14.07 2.39 -9.29
N LEU A 11 -13.28 3.43 -8.97
CA LEU A 11 -12.96 3.80 -7.59
C LEU A 11 -14.17 4.35 -6.82
N GLY A 12 -15.26 4.71 -7.51
CA GLY A 12 -16.42 5.36 -6.91
C GLY A 12 -16.21 6.87 -6.66
N LYS A 13 -15.23 7.49 -7.32
CA LYS A 13 -15.01 8.93 -7.26
C LYS A 13 -15.99 9.65 -8.18
N LYS A 14 -16.91 10.42 -7.59
CA LYS A 14 -18.01 11.10 -8.30
C LYS A 14 -17.75 12.58 -8.58
N ASP A 15 -16.78 13.16 -7.89
CA ASP A 15 -16.40 14.57 -7.93
C ASP A 15 -15.19 14.83 -8.84
N LEU A 16 -14.90 13.94 -9.79
CA LEU A 16 -13.81 14.14 -10.74
C LEU A 16 -14.15 15.30 -11.69
N ASN A 17 -13.33 16.34 -11.69
CA ASN A 17 -13.43 17.39 -12.69
C ASN A 17 -12.75 16.96 -14.00
N THR A 18 -13.54 16.66 -15.03
CA THR A 18 -13.06 16.24 -16.35
C THR A 18 -12.67 17.40 -17.27
N ASN A 19 -12.97 18.63 -16.88
CA ASN A 19 -12.77 19.83 -17.71
C ASN A 19 -11.46 20.57 -17.41
N VAL A 20 -10.56 19.96 -16.63
CA VAL A 20 -9.28 20.56 -16.24
C VAL A 20 -8.16 20.05 -17.15
N GLU A 21 -7.38 20.98 -17.70
CA GLU A 21 -6.10 20.65 -18.32
C GLU A 21 -5.08 20.32 -17.23
N GLN A 22 -4.73 19.04 -17.11
CA GLN A 22 -3.94 18.49 -16.01
C GLN A 22 -2.47 18.94 -15.97
N CYS A 23 -2.02 19.69 -16.99
CA CYS A 23 -0.70 20.31 -17.05
C CYS A 23 -0.72 21.83 -16.80
N ILE A 24 -1.89 22.40 -16.55
CA ILE A 24 -2.03 23.67 -15.83
C ILE A 24 -2.07 23.28 -14.33
N ASN A 25 -1.48 24.08 -13.44
CA ASN A 25 -1.33 23.79 -11.99
C ASN A 25 -2.67 23.71 -11.21
N ASP A 26 -3.66 22.99 -11.72
CA ASP A 26 -4.99 22.79 -11.15
C ASP A 26 -5.20 21.28 -10.85
N PRO A 27 -5.22 20.89 -9.56
CA PRO A 27 -5.38 19.50 -9.20
C PRO A 27 -6.87 19.11 -9.25
N SER A 28 -7.28 18.59 -10.42
CA SER A 28 -8.63 18.04 -10.70
C SER A 28 -9.17 16.98 -9.73
N TRP A 29 -8.34 16.44 -8.82
CA TRP A 29 -8.70 15.45 -7.80
C TRP A 29 -8.69 16.02 -6.37
N LEU A 30 -8.66 17.34 -6.18
CA LEU A 30 -8.89 17.97 -4.87
C LEU A 30 -10.33 17.71 -4.41
N THR A 31 -10.47 17.19 -3.20
CA THR A 31 -11.76 17.20 -2.49
C THR A 31 -12.03 18.61 -1.97
N PRO A 32 -13.27 19.10 -2.06
CA PRO A 32 -13.67 20.29 -1.32
C PRO A 32 -13.33 20.14 0.17
N LYS A 33 -12.64 21.12 0.77
CA LYS A 33 -12.33 21.11 2.21
C LYS A 33 -13.64 21.17 3.00
N LEU A 34 -14.08 20.03 3.54
CA LEU A 34 -15.26 19.97 4.40
C LEU A 34 -14.92 20.46 5.81
N LYS A 35 -15.69 21.42 6.33
CA LYS A 35 -15.55 21.89 7.73
C LYS A 35 -15.72 20.70 8.68
N GLY A 36 -14.74 20.47 9.55
CA GLY A 36 -14.78 19.42 10.58
C GLY A 36 -14.21 18.05 10.18
N LYS A 37 -13.79 17.85 8.92
CA LYS A 37 -12.97 16.68 8.54
C LYS A 37 -11.49 17.08 8.51
N PRO A 38 -10.56 16.20 8.96
CA PRO A 38 -9.13 16.46 8.83
C PRO A 38 -8.77 16.67 7.34
N PRO A 39 -7.87 17.61 7.03
CA PRO A 39 -7.47 17.86 5.65
C PRO A 39 -6.67 16.67 5.12
N TYR A 40 -7.32 15.79 4.38
CA TYR A 40 -6.61 14.80 3.58
C TYR A 40 -6.13 15.47 2.30
N ASN A 41 -4.82 15.48 2.09
CA ASN A 41 -4.24 16.05 0.88
C ASN A 41 -4.38 15.01 -0.24
N ASN A 42 -5.30 15.27 -1.16
CA ASN A 42 -5.51 14.46 -2.35
C ASN A 42 -4.81 15.13 -3.52
N SER A 43 -4.06 14.35 -4.26
CA SER A 43 -3.19 14.90 -5.28
C SER A 43 -3.01 13.89 -6.40
N LEU A 44 -3.22 14.36 -7.62
CA LEU A 44 -2.77 13.70 -8.83
C LEU A 44 -1.50 14.42 -9.26
N PHE A 45 -0.40 13.70 -9.40
CA PHE A 45 0.82 14.28 -9.95
C PHE A 45 0.99 13.84 -11.40
N CYS A 46 1.15 14.84 -12.26
CA CYS A 46 1.43 14.68 -13.67
C CYS A 46 2.87 15.10 -13.96
N ASN A 47 3.59 14.26 -14.68
CA ASN A 47 4.81 14.68 -15.37
C ASN A 47 4.40 15.27 -16.74
N CYS A 48 4.62 16.57 -16.90
CA CYS A 48 4.28 17.34 -18.10
C CYS A 48 5.53 17.74 -18.91
N SER A 49 6.70 17.20 -18.60
CA SER A 49 7.97 17.52 -19.28
C SER A 49 8.09 16.89 -20.68
N TYR A 50 7.11 16.08 -21.10
CA TYR A 50 7.10 15.42 -22.40
C TYR A 50 6.56 16.33 -23.50
N PRO A 51 6.95 16.12 -24.77
CA PRO A 51 6.47 16.90 -25.90
C PRO A 51 4.93 16.90 -25.98
N ASN A 52 4.35 18.05 -26.34
CA ASN A 52 2.90 18.29 -26.46
C ASN A 52 2.11 18.44 -25.15
N SER A 53 2.77 18.69 -24.01
CA SER A 53 2.11 19.00 -22.73
C SER A 53 1.09 17.93 -22.29
N VAL A 54 1.33 16.67 -22.67
CA VAL A 54 0.49 15.54 -22.25
C VAL A 54 0.81 15.20 -20.80
N CYS A 55 -0.20 15.15 -19.93
CA CYS A 55 -0.01 14.67 -18.56
C CYS A 55 0.30 13.17 -18.56
N HIS A 56 1.50 12.82 -18.09
CA HIS A 56 1.85 11.46 -17.69
C HIS A 56 1.65 11.32 -16.19
N VAL A 57 0.58 10.64 -15.78
CA VAL A 57 0.28 10.46 -14.35
C VAL A 57 1.35 9.60 -13.70
N VAL A 58 2.02 10.14 -12.69
CA VAL A 58 3.10 9.45 -11.94
C VAL A 58 2.67 9.06 -10.53
N ALA A 59 1.77 9.83 -9.91
CA ALA A 59 1.27 9.52 -8.58
C ALA A 59 -0.22 9.82 -8.44
N LEU A 60 -0.93 8.90 -7.77
CA LEU A 60 -2.32 9.03 -7.40
C LEU A 60 -2.45 8.92 -5.87
N ILE A 61 -2.86 10.01 -5.24
CA ILE A 61 -3.00 10.12 -3.80
C ILE A 61 -4.44 10.48 -3.46
N LEU A 62 -5.22 9.52 -2.96
CA LEU A 62 -6.65 9.65 -2.64
C LEU A 62 -6.93 9.07 -1.26
N LYS A 63 -6.60 9.84 -0.22
CA LYS A 63 -6.74 9.41 1.18
C LYS A 63 -8.04 9.92 1.77
N GLY A 64 -8.76 9.10 2.53
CA GLY A 64 -9.92 9.60 3.26
C GLY A 64 -10.99 10.19 2.35
N GLN A 65 -11.29 9.52 1.24
CA GLN A 65 -12.19 9.99 0.19
C GLN A 65 -13.55 9.30 0.17
N ASP A 66 -13.81 8.46 1.17
CA ASP A 66 -15.03 7.65 1.27
C ASP A 66 -15.29 6.84 -0.03
N LEU A 67 -14.22 6.48 -0.75
CA LEU A 67 -14.31 5.72 -2.01
C LEU A 67 -14.80 4.32 -1.72
N GLY A 68 -15.99 3.97 -2.21
CA GLY A 68 -16.63 2.67 -1.97
C GLY A 68 -16.54 1.69 -3.14
N GLY A 69 -15.78 2.02 -4.18
CA GLY A 69 -15.63 1.20 -5.37
C GLY A 69 -14.63 0.05 -5.22
N VAL A 70 -14.05 -0.36 -6.34
CA VAL A 70 -13.04 -1.42 -6.43
C VAL A 70 -11.75 -0.89 -7.06
N LEU A 71 -10.66 -1.63 -6.91
CA LEU A 71 -9.42 -1.29 -7.62
C LEU A 71 -9.60 -1.51 -9.13
N PRO A 72 -9.34 -0.48 -9.98
CA PRO A 72 -9.64 -0.57 -11.40
C PRO A 72 -8.62 -1.37 -12.18
N GLN A 73 -9.08 -2.28 -13.03
CA GLN A 73 -8.21 -2.94 -14.03
C GLN A 73 -7.61 -1.91 -14.99
N SER A 74 -8.37 -0.85 -15.31
CA SER A 74 -7.96 0.22 -16.21
C SER A 74 -6.79 1.05 -15.71
N LEU A 75 -6.33 0.84 -14.47
CA LEU A 75 -5.13 1.47 -13.94
C LEU A 75 -3.88 1.21 -14.81
N VAL A 76 -3.82 0.04 -15.46
CA VAL A 76 -2.72 -0.32 -16.38
C VAL A 76 -2.59 0.63 -17.57
N LYS A 77 -3.63 1.43 -17.86
CA LYS A 77 -3.61 2.47 -18.90
C LYS A 77 -2.79 3.70 -18.47
N LEU A 78 -2.27 3.74 -17.24
CA LEU A 78 -1.34 4.76 -16.74
C LEU A 78 0.08 4.19 -16.66
N PRO A 79 0.83 4.14 -17.78
CA PRO A 79 2.10 3.40 -17.86
C PRO A 79 3.25 4.03 -17.05
N TYR A 80 3.08 5.28 -16.58
CA TYR A 80 4.06 6.03 -15.81
C TYR A 80 3.74 6.08 -14.31
N LEU A 81 2.64 5.44 -13.89
CA LEU A 81 2.21 5.47 -12.49
C LEU A 81 3.16 4.62 -11.64
N THR A 82 3.82 5.27 -10.69
CA THR A 82 4.75 4.63 -9.75
C THR A 82 4.27 4.71 -8.31
N TYR A 83 3.37 5.64 -7.99
CA TYR A 83 2.92 5.89 -6.62
C TYR A 83 1.40 5.84 -6.50
N ILE A 84 0.91 5.01 -5.57
CA ILE A 84 -0.50 4.93 -5.22
C ILE A 84 -0.66 4.98 -3.70
N ASP A 85 -1.52 5.87 -3.23
CA ASP A 85 -1.99 5.91 -1.85
C ASP A 85 -3.50 6.07 -1.82
N LEU A 86 -4.21 4.98 -1.49
CA LEU A 86 -5.66 4.90 -1.36
C LEU A 86 -6.07 4.64 0.10
N THR A 87 -5.22 5.05 1.04
CA THR A 87 -5.39 4.79 2.47
C THR A 87 -6.67 5.43 3.01
N ARG A 88 -7.37 4.74 3.93
CA ARG A 88 -8.61 5.21 4.59
C ARG A 88 -9.73 5.47 3.58
N ASN A 89 -10.12 4.44 2.85
CA ASN A 89 -11.32 4.46 2.03
C ASN A 89 -12.20 3.27 2.38
N PHE A 90 -13.28 3.06 1.63
CA PHE A 90 -14.16 1.91 1.74
C PHE A 90 -14.01 0.99 0.52
N LEU A 91 -12.83 0.96 -0.11
CA LEU A 91 -12.59 0.16 -1.30
C LEU A 91 -12.70 -1.32 -0.95
N SER A 92 -13.25 -2.10 -1.87
CA SER A 92 -13.54 -3.51 -1.66
C SER A 92 -13.10 -4.39 -2.84
N GLY A 93 -13.31 -5.70 -2.72
CA GLY A 93 -12.90 -6.68 -3.72
C GLY A 93 -11.41 -7.05 -3.61
N ASN A 94 -10.83 -7.51 -4.72
CA ASN A 94 -9.46 -8.01 -4.77
C ASN A 94 -8.55 -7.02 -5.54
N ILE A 95 -7.23 -7.18 -5.40
CA ILE A 95 -6.28 -6.49 -6.27
C ILE A 95 -6.29 -7.16 -7.65
N PRO A 96 -6.57 -6.44 -8.76
CA PRO A 96 -6.71 -7.05 -10.07
C PRO A 96 -5.39 -7.63 -10.59
N HIS A 97 -5.45 -8.76 -11.30
CA HIS A 97 -4.26 -9.41 -11.85
C HIS A 97 -3.55 -8.56 -12.90
N GLU A 98 -4.30 -7.71 -13.61
CA GLU A 98 -3.79 -6.76 -14.59
C GLU A 98 -2.70 -5.86 -14.00
N TRP A 99 -2.76 -5.58 -12.70
CA TRP A 99 -1.75 -4.74 -12.03
C TRP A 99 -0.36 -5.37 -12.02
N ALA A 100 -0.21 -6.66 -12.35
CA ALA A 100 1.08 -7.30 -12.56
C ALA A 100 1.94 -6.60 -13.63
N SER A 101 1.33 -5.91 -14.59
CA SER A 101 2.05 -5.17 -15.64
C SER A 101 2.47 -3.75 -15.22
N THR A 102 2.07 -3.29 -14.04
CA THR A 102 2.42 -1.95 -13.54
C THR A 102 3.85 -1.92 -13.03
N LYS A 103 4.39 -0.71 -12.85
CA LYS A 103 5.75 -0.48 -12.37
C LYS A 103 5.71 0.33 -11.07
N LEU A 104 4.89 -0.12 -10.12
CA LEU A 104 4.73 0.58 -8.85
C LEU A 104 6.01 0.51 -8.00
N GLU A 105 6.33 1.64 -7.41
CA GLU A 105 7.41 1.84 -6.43
C GLU A 105 6.82 1.99 -5.02
N PHE A 106 5.62 2.60 -4.93
CA PHE A 106 4.92 2.85 -3.67
C PHE A 106 3.46 2.46 -3.78
N PHE A 107 2.99 1.63 -2.86
CA PHE A 107 1.60 1.18 -2.84
C PHE A 107 1.09 1.09 -1.41
N ARG A 108 0.11 1.96 -1.10
CA ARG A 108 -0.55 2.04 0.19
C ARG A 108 -2.05 1.91 0.03
N ILE A 109 -2.64 0.95 0.73
CA ILE A 109 -4.07 0.66 0.70
C ILE A 109 -4.65 0.37 2.09
N SER A 110 -3.96 0.81 3.14
CA SER A 110 -4.36 0.62 4.53
C SER A 110 -5.76 1.16 4.82
N SER A 111 -6.46 0.54 5.77
CA SER A 111 -7.80 0.94 6.22
C SER A 111 -8.81 0.96 5.06
N ASN A 112 -9.08 -0.21 4.51
CA ASN A 112 -10.06 -0.47 3.44
C ASN A 112 -10.77 -1.81 3.72
N ASN A 113 -11.74 -2.17 2.88
CA ASN A 113 -12.57 -3.37 3.02
C ASN A 113 -12.26 -4.40 1.91
N PHE A 114 -10.98 -4.60 1.58
CA PHE A 114 -10.58 -5.61 0.60
C PHE A 114 -10.86 -7.03 1.12
N THR A 115 -10.93 -7.96 0.18
CA THR A 115 -11.22 -9.37 0.43
C THR A 115 -10.24 -10.25 -0.33
N GLY A 116 -10.31 -11.56 -0.07
CA GLY A 116 -9.44 -12.53 -0.73
C GLY A 116 -7.98 -12.41 -0.30
N ARG A 117 -7.07 -12.95 -1.10
CA ARG A 117 -5.64 -13.06 -0.76
C ARG A 117 -4.80 -11.97 -1.41
N MET A 118 -3.65 -11.67 -0.79
CA MET A 118 -2.61 -10.88 -1.45
C MET A 118 -2.08 -11.63 -2.69
N PRO A 119 -2.00 -11.00 -3.87
CA PRO A 119 -1.60 -11.69 -5.09
C PRO A 119 -0.14 -12.12 -5.16
N ASP A 120 0.09 -13.28 -5.78
CA ASP A 120 1.43 -13.80 -6.09
C ASP A 120 2.18 -13.00 -7.19
N PHE A 121 1.57 -11.97 -7.77
CA PHE A 121 2.28 -11.08 -8.67
C PHE A 121 2.99 -9.93 -7.95
N PHE A 122 2.86 -9.74 -6.64
CA PHE A 122 3.61 -8.68 -5.94
C PHE A 122 5.12 -8.77 -6.22
N GLY A 123 5.66 -9.98 -6.32
CA GLY A 123 7.05 -10.22 -6.70
C GLY A 123 7.45 -9.74 -8.12
N SER A 124 6.49 -9.37 -8.99
CA SER A 124 6.76 -8.80 -10.32
C SER A 124 7.16 -7.32 -10.28
N TRP A 125 6.80 -6.59 -9.22
CA TRP A 125 7.13 -5.17 -9.06
C TRP A 125 8.58 -5.02 -8.58
N LYS A 126 9.54 -5.17 -9.49
CA LYS A 126 10.98 -5.17 -9.13
C LYS A 126 11.49 -3.82 -8.62
N GLN A 127 10.80 -2.73 -8.91
CA GLN A 127 11.15 -1.38 -8.44
C GLN A 127 10.47 -1.03 -7.10
N PHE A 128 9.82 -2.00 -6.46
CA PHE A 128 8.94 -1.73 -5.35
C PHE A 128 9.71 -1.44 -4.06
N GLU A 129 9.54 -0.24 -3.52
CA GLU A 129 10.28 0.25 -2.35
C GLU A 129 9.44 0.21 -1.07
N LYS A 130 8.14 0.53 -1.16
CA LYS A 130 7.27 0.61 0.02
C LYS A 130 5.91 -0.03 -0.21
N LEU A 131 5.61 -1.03 0.62
CA LEU A 131 4.33 -1.72 0.67
C LEU A 131 3.65 -1.49 2.02
N GLU A 132 2.42 -0.97 1.98
CA GLU A 132 1.61 -0.76 3.18
C GLU A 132 0.20 -1.32 3.00
N ILE A 133 -0.09 -2.41 3.72
CA ILE A 133 -1.39 -3.08 3.75
C ILE A 133 -1.73 -3.37 5.22
N GLN A 134 -2.47 -2.47 5.85
CA GLN A 134 -2.86 -2.59 7.26
C GLN A 134 -4.37 -2.46 7.42
N ALA A 135 -5.01 -3.33 8.21
CA ALA A 135 -6.46 -3.30 8.43
C ALA A 135 -7.24 -3.20 7.10
N SER A 136 -6.91 -4.08 6.16
CA SER A 136 -7.46 -4.06 4.80
C SER A 136 -8.37 -5.25 4.48
N GLY A 137 -8.58 -6.20 5.41
CA GLY A 137 -9.48 -7.34 5.23
C GLY A 137 -8.93 -8.55 4.45
N PHE A 138 -7.65 -8.50 4.02
CA PHE A 138 -7.02 -9.61 3.31
C PHE A 138 -6.88 -10.88 4.15
N GLU A 139 -6.97 -12.00 3.46
CA GLU A 139 -6.79 -13.34 4.00
C GLU A 139 -5.36 -13.86 3.75
N GLY A 140 -4.89 -14.73 4.65
CA GLY A 140 -3.59 -15.38 4.54
C GLY A 140 -3.57 -16.55 3.53
N PRO A 141 -2.38 -17.07 3.17
CA PRO A 141 -1.03 -16.65 3.58
C PRO A 141 -0.58 -15.30 2.99
N ILE A 142 0.43 -14.67 3.60
CA ILE A 142 1.26 -13.68 2.89
C ILE A 142 2.06 -14.44 1.82
N PRO A 143 2.06 -14.00 0.55
CA PRO A 143 2.67 -14.74 -0.54
C PRO A 143 4.20 -14.77 -0.41
N SER A 144 4.81 -15.93 -0.66
CA SER A 144 6.24 -16.17 -0.44
C SER A 144 7.15 -15.39 -1.40
N ASN A 145 6.59 -15.00 -2.54
CA ASN A 145 7.21 -14.16 -3.55
C ASN A 145 7.64 -12.78 -3.01
N ILE A 146 7.13 -12.32 -1.86
CA ILE A 146 7.50 -11.02 -1.30
C ILE A 146 9.00 -10.95 -0.97
N SER A 147 9.63 -12.10 -0.73
CA SER A 147 11.06 -12.25 -0.48
C SER A 147 11.94 -11.88 -1.68
N ILE A 148 11.40 -11.84 -2.89
CA ILE A 148 12.17 -11.52 -4.11
C ILE A 148 12.24 -10.01 -4.39
N LEU A 149 11.59 -9.19 -3.56
CA LEU A 149 11.57 -7.73 -3.66
C LEU A 149 12.83 -7.14 -3.03
N SER A 150 13.96 -7.23 -3.74
CA SER A 150 15.27 -6.80 -3.24
C SER A 150 15.38 -5.29 -2.96
N ASN A 151 14.54 -4.48 -3.61
CA ASN A 151 14.54 -3.02 -3.47
C ASN A 151 13.57 -2.54 -2.37
N LEU A 152 12.89 -3.44 -1.67
CA LEU A 152 11.93 -3.06 -0.64
C LEU A 152 12.64 -2.50 0.58
N ILE A 153 12.30 -1.26 0.94
CA ILE A 153 12.83 -0.51 2.07
C ILE A 153 11.88 -0.62 3.27
N GLU A 154 10.58 -0.58 3.01
CA GLU A 154 9.55 -0.58 4.05
C GLU A 154 8.42 -1.56 3.75
N LEU A 155 8.22 -2.52 4.64
CA LEU A 155 7.13 -3.49 4.61
C LEU A 155 6.25 -3.31 5.84
N ARG A 156 4.97 -2.99 5.62
CA ARG A 156 3.97 -2.92 6.69
C ARG A 156 2.77 -3.77 6.33
N ILE A 157 2.58 -4.87 7.06
CA ILE A 157 1.42 -5.74 6.89
C ILE A 157 0.77 -6.02 8.25
N SER A 158 -0.53 -5.78 8.40
CA SER A 158 -1.27 -6.15 9.60
C SER A 158 -2.68 -6.66 9.33
N ASP A 159 -3.23 -7.37 10.32
CA ASP A 159 -4.65 -7.78 10.35
C ASP A 159 -5.06 -8.71 9.21
N VAL A 160 -4.18 -9.66 8.87
CA VAL A 160 -4.46 -10.71 7.88
C VAL A 160 -5.26 -11.84 8.54
N VAL A 161 -6.43 -12.15 8.00
CA VAL A 161 -7.38 -13.12 8.57
C VAL A 161 -7.08 -14.54 8.07
N GLY A 162 -7.34 -15.57 8.88
CA GLY A 162 -7.29 -16.97 8.43
C GLY A 162 -5.89 -17.59 8.23
N GLY A 163 -4.82 -16.96 8.73
CA GLY A 163 -3.43 -17.36 8.47
C GLY A 163 -2.93 -18.54 9.31
N GLY A 164 -2.94 -19.75 8.76
CA GLY A 164 -2.27 -20.95 9.33
C GLY A 164 -0.87 -21.22 8.76
N SER A 165 -0.20 -20.23 8.16
CA SER A 165 0.92 -20.45 7.24
C SER A 165 2.16 -19.62 7.56
N LYS A 166 3.33 -20.26 7.71
CA LYS A 166 4.62 -19.63 8.05
C LYS A 166 4.89 -18.36 7.24
N PHE A 167 5.28 -17.29 7.94
CA PHE A 167 5.68 -16.03 7.31
C PHE A 167 6.87 -16.24 6.35
N PRO A 168 6.89 -15.60 5.16
CA PRO A 168 7.98 -15.77 4.19
C PRO A 168 9.36 -15.43 4.75
N ASN A 169 10.39 -16.17 4.33
CA ASN A 169 11.78 -15.84 4.67
C ASN A 169 12.26 -14.61 3.88
N LEU A 170 12.69 -13.56 4.58
CA LEU A 170 13.10 -12.29 3.98
C LEU A 170 14.64 -12.12 3.87
N SER A 171 15.43 -13.20 4.03
CA SER A 171 16.90 -13.13 4.04
C SER A 171 17.55 -12.52 2.78
N SER A 172 16.84 -12.51 1.65
CA SER A 172 17.27 -11.90 0.39
C SER A 172 17.08 -10.38 0.35
N MET A 173 16.28 -9.80 1.25
CA MET A 173 15.88 -8.38 1.23
C MET A 173 16.87 -7.50 2.00
N LYS A 174 18.09 -7.41 1.49
CA LYS A 174 19.21 -6.72 2.16
C LYS A 174 19.02 -5.21 2.33
N GLY A 175 18.15 -4.58 1.53
CA GLY A 175 17.85 -3.15 1.60
C GLY A 175 16.70 -2.78 2.55
N MET A 176 16.08 -3.75 3.22
CA MET A 176 14.91 -3.50 4.06
C MET A 176 15.29 -2.81 5.36
N GLU A 177 14.77 -1.61 5.59
CA GLU A 177 15.04 -0.79 6.78
C GLU A 177 13.95 -0.92 7.85
N ARG A 178 12.72 -1.16 7.42
CA ARG A 178 11.51 -1.05 8.25
C ARG A 178 10.56 -2.20 7.98
N LEU A 179 10.34 -3.04 9.00
CA LEU A 179 9.40 -4.16 8.96
C LEU A 179 8.39 -4.03 10.11
N PHE A 180 7.11 -3.97 9.75
CA PHE A 180 6.00 -3.89 10.70
C PHE A 180 5.00 -5.02 10.43
N LEU A 181 4.88 -5.93 11.39
CA LEU A 181 3.93 -7.04 11.36
C LEU A 181 3.07 -6.97 12.63
N LYS A 182 1.75 -6.86 12.51
CA LYS A 182 0.83 -6.80 13.66
C LYS A 182 -0.38 -7.71 13.45
N HIS A 183 -0.82 -8.38 14.52
CA HIS A 183 -2.09 -9.14 14.56
C HIS A 183 -2.21 -10.20 13.45
N GLN A 184 -1.10 -10.83 13.09
CA GLN A 184 -1.14 -12.15 12.44
C GLN A 184 -1.51 -13.11 13.57
N LYS A 185 -2.74 -13.65 13.60
CA LYS A 185 -3.02 -14.76 14.53
C LYS A 185 -2.07 -15.89 14.15
N VAL A 186 -1.04 -16.08 14.99
CA VAL A 186 0.08 -17.03 14.85
C VAL A 186 1.18 -16.56 13.87
N LEU A 187 2.44 -16.82 14.28
CA LEU A 187 3.73 -16.76 13.55
C LEU A 187 4.50 -15.42 13.70
N LEU A 188 5.78 -15.37 14.05
CA LEU A 188 6.78 -16.39 14.38
C LEU A 188 7.89 -15.69 15.20
N PHE A 189 8.10 -16.07 16.46
CA PHE A 189 9.21 -15.51 17.27
C PHE A 189 10.58 -16.13 16.91
N GLU A 190 10.60 -17.20 16.11
CA GLU A 190 11.82 -17.99 15.87
C GLU A 190 12.68 -17.56 14.68
N PHE A 191 12.26 -16.61 13.83
CA PHE A 191 12.97 -16.35 12.56
C PHE A 191 13.97 -15.17 12.56
N MET A 192 14.03 -14.37 13.62
CA MET A 192 14.85 -13.13 13.63
C MET A 192 16.12 -13.23 14.49
N ARG A 193 16.58 -14.44 14.85
CA ARG A 193 17.93 -14.60 15.40
C ARG A 193 18.94 -14.51 14.24
N GLY A 194 19.43 -13.29 13.97
CA GLY A 194 20.73 -13.08 13.33
C GLY A 194 20.77 -12.61 11.88
N ALA A 195 19.70 -12.06 11.30
CA ALA A 195 19.69 -11.70 9.87
C ALA A 195 19.31 -10.24 9.54
N TRP A 196 19.07 -9.38 10.54
CA TRP A 196 18.55 -8.03 10.26
C TRP A 196 18.97 -7.02 11.34
N ASP A 197 19.52 -5.87 10.91
CA ASP A 197 20.02 -4.77 11.74
C ASP A 197 19.13 -3.50 11.71
N GLY A 198 17.99 -3.57 11.02
CA GLY A 198 17.04 -2.47 10.88
C GLY A 198 16.14 -2.22 12.11
N SER A 199 15.21 -1.27 11.98
CA SER A 199 14.26 -0.92 13.05
C SER A 199 13.04 -1.85 13.09
N PHE A 200 13.04 -2.82 14.00
CA PHE A 200 11.98 -3.83 14.10
C PHE A 200 10.91 -3.31 15.05
N VAL A 201 9.65 -3.31 14.63
CA VAL A 201 8.53 -3.00 15.53
C VAL A 201 7.61 -4.22 15.54
N CYS A 202 7.82 -5.06 16.55
CA CYS A 202 6.89 -6.12 16.92
C CYS A 202 5.91 -5.56 17.94
N GLY A 203 4.63 -5.52 17.56
CA GLY A 203 3.56 -5.06 18.45
C GLY A 203 3.36 -3.53 18.41
N VAL A 204 2.11 -3.15 18.55
CA VAL A 204 1.69 -1.84 19.04
C VAL A 204 0.78 -2.13 20.21
N ASP A 205 0.83 -1.28 21.23
CA ASP A 205 -0.07 -1.40 22.38
C ASP A 205 -1.56 -1.28 21.94
N SER A 206 -2.48 -1.52 22.87
CA SER A 206 -3.92 -1.37 22.64
C SER A 206 -4.35 0.05 22.22
N LYS A 207 -3.43 1.02 22.21
CA LYS A 207 -3.63 2.42 21.82
C LYS A 207 -2.99 2.78 20.47
N GLY A 208 -2.36 1.81 19.79
CA GLY A 208 -1.78 2.01 18.46
C GLY A 208 -0.42 2.72 18.47
N SER A 209 0.24 2.84 19.63
CA SER A 209 1.59 3.41 19.72
C SER A 209 2.64 2.35 19.37
N PRO A 210 3.67 2.68 18.56
CA PRO A 210 4.81 1.78 18.32
C PRO A 210 5.50 1.45 19.65
N THR A 211 5.48 0.19 20.07
CA THR A 211 6.38 -0.28 21.12
C THR A 211 7.74 -0.48 20.46
N ARG A 212 8.66 0.45 20.72
CA ARG A 212 10.02 0.41 20.19
C ARG A 212 10.77 -0.69 20.94
N SER A 213 10.94 -1.89 20.38
CA SER A 213 11.97 -2.79 20.87
C SER A 213 13.30 -2.29 20.32
N THR A 214 13.92 -1.34 21.02
CA THR A 214 15.35 -1.12 20.85
C THR A 214 16.03 -2.42 21.23
N THR A 215 16.80 -2.99 20.31
CA THR A 215 17.74 -4.08 20.56
C THR A 215 18.46 -3.84 21.88
N GLY A 216 18.08 -4.56 22.94
CA GLY A 216 18.63 -4.31 24.27
C GLY A 216 17.90 -4.97 25.45
N GLU A 217 16.61 -5.30 25.35
CA GLU A 217 15.91 -5.98 26.46
C GLU A 217 15.83 -7.49 26.25
N THR A 218 16.70 -8.21 26.97
CA THR A 218 16.56 -9.63 27.29
C THR A 218 15.30 -9.81 28.15
N LEU A 219 14.14 -9.96 27.50
CA LEU A 219 12.93 -10.42 28.18
C LEU A 219 13.05 -11.93 28.41
N ARG A 220 13.32 -12.28 29.67
CA ARG A 220 13.36 -13.65 30.17
C ARG A 220 12.01 -14.33 29.92
N ASP A 221 12.09 -15.59 29.54
CA ASP A 221 10.99 -16.55 29.54
C ASP A 221 10.13 -16.38 30.81
N LYS A 222 8.84 -16.18 30.60
CA LYS A 222 7.84 -16.70 31.52
C LYS A 222 7.04 -17.75 30.78
N THR A 223 7.60 -18.95 30.77
CA THR A 223 6.83 -20.19 30.79
C THR A 223 5.95 -20.19 32.04
N GLU A 224 4.64 -20.24 31.83
CA GLU A 224 3.68 -21.12 32.52
C GLU A 224 2.36 -21.13 31.75
#